data_AF-E3QR53-F1
#
_entry.id   AF-E3QR53-F1
#
_cell.length_a   1.000
_cell.length_b   1.000
_cell.length_c   1.000
_cell.angle_alpha   90.00
_cell.angle_beta   90.00
_cell.angle_gamma   90.00
#
_symmetry.space_group_name_H-M   'P 1'
#
loop_
_entity.id
_entity.type
_entity.pdbx_description
1 polymer ?
#
loop_
_entity_poly.entity_id
_entity_poly.type
_entity_poly.pdbx_seq_one_letter_code
_entity_poly.pdbx_strand_id
1 'polypeptide(L)'
;MRQAKDIPTRRREFDKSSFLPDGMESMGYLHGIYTTGDKFKSNRQLIQDRMTSSFLDNHVGPAVLNKGLELVELWWLRAKLARGRPFSVKKDLEYTSLGVMLDFAFGSNWKHTALGPQVQLLSRLALEDIDIKTVDDPVSLPTVPLADFPNSVYEAPEVVEKTINALMPKLQTWWW
;
A
#
# COMPACT_ATOMS: atom_id res chain seq x y z
N MET A 1 13.50 -25.01 -10.04
CA MET A 1 12.27 -24.69 -9.27
C MET A 1 12.03 -25.59 -8.05
N ARG A 2 12.31 -26.91 -8.07
CA ARG A 2 12.07 -27.80 -6.90
C ARG A 2 12.82 -27.38 -5.63
N GLN A 3 14.10 -27.04 -5.73
CA GLN A 3 14.94 -26.65 -4.59
C GLN A 3 14.42 -25.38 -3.89
N ALA A 4 14.01 -24.37 -4.65
CA ALA A 4 13.46 -23.12 -4.11
C ALA A 4 12.15 -23.34 -3.33
N LYS A 5 11.37 -24.38 -3.65
CA LYS A 5 10.17 -24.78 -2.89
C LYS A 5 10.52 -25.65 -1.68
N ASP A 6 11.47 -26.57 -1.84
CA ASP A 6 11.87 -27.50 -0.76
C ASP A 6 12.50 -26.74 0.43
N ILE A 7 13.27 -25.67 0.18
CA ILE A 7 13.89 -24.86 1.24
C ILE A 7 12.85 -24.32 2.26
N PRO A 8 11.84 -23.53 1.88
CA PRO A 8 10.89 -22.97 2.85
C PRO A 8 9.83 -23.97 3.37
N THR A 9 9.65 -25.13 2.73
CA THR A 9 8.55 -26.06 3.08
C THR A 9 8.97 -27.37 3.73
N ARG A 10 10.21 -27.83 3.51
CA ARG A 10 10.65 -29.17 3.94
C ARG A 10 12.00 -29.19 4.66
N ARG A 11 12.84 -28.17 4.49
CA ARG A 11 14.19 -28.11 5.06
C ARG A 11 14.18 -27.22 6.30
N ARG A 12 14.20 -27.82 7.48
CA ARG A 12 14.10 -27.11 8.77
C ARG A 12 15.42 -26.45 9.21
N GLU A 13 16.53 -26.81 8.58
CA GLU A 13 17.83 -26.19 8.81
C GLU A 13 17.95 -24.78 8.22
N PHE A 14 16.99 -24.37 7.36
CA PHE A 14 16.91 -23.02 6.83
C PHE A 14 15.79 -22.27 7.55
N ASP A 15 16.09 -21.08 8.04
CA ASP A 15 15.14 -20.14 8.62
C ASP A 15 15.46 -18.72 8.10
N LYS A 16 14.65 -17.74 8.50
CA LYS A 16 14.90 -16.32 8.18
C LYS A 16 16.28 -15.90 8.70
N SER A 17 16.98 -15.07 7.92
CA SER A 17 18.27 -14.53 8.33
C SER A 17 18.12 -13.64 9.56
N SER A 18 19.17 -13.57 10.38
CA SER A 18 19.25 -12.64 11.51
C SER A 18 19.37 -11.17 11.09
N PHE A 19 19.73 -10.91 9.82
CA PHE A 19 19.74 -9.57 9.24
C PHE A 19 18.34 -8.96 9.12
N LEU A 20 17.32 -9.80 8.91
CA LEU A 20 15.95 -9.37 8.70
C LEU A 20 15.32 -8.70 9.95
N PRO A 21 15.45 -9.26 11.17
CA PRO A 21 15.05 -8.55 12.39
C PRO A 21 15.79 -7.23 12.61
N ASP A 22 17.09 -7.16 12.31
CA ASP A 22 17.90 -5.94 12.49
C ASP A 22 17.42 -4.80 11.56
N GLY A 23 17.05 -5.11 10.32
CA GLY A 23 16.54 -4.13 9.36
C GLY A 23 15.07 -3.74 9.57
N MET A 24 14.30 -4.53 10.31
CA MET A 24 12.86 -4.35 10.52
C MET A 24 12.52 -4.08 12.00
N GLU A 25 13.47 -3.64 12.80
CA GLU A 25 13.29 -3.42 14.24
C GLU A 25 12.16 -2.41 14.54
N SER A 26 12.02 -1.39 13.69
CA SER A 26 10.94 -0.39 13.77
C SER A 26 9.52 -0.98 13.60
N MET A 27 9.40 -2.23 13.13
CA MET A 27 8.13 -2.95 13.01
C MET A 27 7.68 -3.59 14.34
N GLY A 28 8.38 -3.32 15.45
CA GLY A 28 7.96 -3.65 16.81
C GLY A 28 7.83 -5.14 17.05
N TYR A 29 6.61 -5.64 17.29
CA TYR A 29 6.33 -7.05 17.57
C TYR A 29 5.75 -7.80 16.35
N LEU A 30 5.92 -7.26 15.14
CA LEU A 30 5.45 -7.93 13.92
C LEU A 30 6.09 -9.32 13.80
N HIS A 31 5.27 -10.36 13.68
CA HIS A 31 5.72 -11.75 13.52
C HIS A 31 6.79 -11.95 12.43
N GLY A 32 6.79 -11.12 11.38
CA GLY A 32 7.75 -11.13 10.29
C GLY A 32 9.22 -11.08 10.74
N ILE A 33 9.51 -10.35 11.83
CA ILE A 33 10.89 -10.12 12.31
C ILE A 33 11.47 -11.31 13.06
N TYR A 34 10.64 -12.21 13.60
CA TYR A 34 11.10 -13.35 14.38
C TYR A 34 11.48 -14.53 13.49
N THR A 35 12.56 -15.22 13.87
CA THR A 35 12.83 -16.59 13.43
C THR A 35 11.72 -17.54 13.88
N THR A 36 11.61 -18.69 13.23
CA THR A 36 10.57 -19.67 13.49
C THR A 36 10.71 -20.23 14.91
N GLY A 37 9.72 -19.97 15.75
CA GLY A 37 9.73 -20.31 17.17
C GLY A 37 8.48 -19.82 17.89
N ASP A 38 8.50 -19.82 19.22
CA ASP A 38 7.31 -19.48 20.01
C ASP A 38 6.90 -18.01 19.87
N LYS A 39 7.86 -17.08 19.81
CA LYS A 39 7.60 -15.66 19.53
C LYS A 39 6.99 -15.44 18.14
N PHE A 40 7.48 -16.14 17.11
CA PHE A 40 6.87 -16.08 15.78
C PHE A 40 5.43 -16.59 15.81
N LYS A 41 5.20 -17.76 16.44
CA LYS A 41 3.86 -18.37 16.52
C LYS A 41 2.87 -17.47 17.27
N SER A 42 3.23 -16.98 18.44
CA SER A 42 2.34 -16.15 19.26
C SER A 42 1.97 -14.85 18.56
N ASN A 43 2.94 -14.13 17.98
CA ASN A 43 2.66 -12.89 17.26
C ASN A 43 1.90 -13.12 15.96
N ARG A 44 2.13 -14.24 15.27
CA ARG A 44 1.37 -14.59 14.06
C ARG A 44 -0.09 -14.89 14.39
N GLN A 45 -0.37 -15.55 15.52
CA GLN A 45 -1.73 -15.85 15.97
C GLN A 45 -2.57 -14.58 16.16
N LEU A 46 -1.96 -13.46 16.59
CA LEU A 46 -2.66 -12.19 16.77
C LEU A 46 -3.30 -11.63 15.48
N ILE A 47 -2.72 -11.95 14.31
CA ILE A 47 -3.16 -11.41 13.02
C ILE A 47 -3.86 -12.49 12.18
N GLN A 48 -3.63 -13.77 12.46
CA GLN A 48 -4.11 -14.87 11.63
C GLN A 48 -5.62 -14.86 11.41
N ASP A 49 -6.41 -14.49 12.42
CA ASP A 49 -7.87 -14.44 12.31
C ASP A 49 -8.36 -13.39 11.30
N ARG A 50 -7.57 -12.34 11.06
CA ARG A 50 -7.80 -11.29 10.06
C ARG A 50 -7.48 -11.73 8.63
N MET A 51 -6.97 -12.95 8.45
CA MET A 51 -6.65 -13.53 7.14
C MET A 51 -7.50 -14.77 6.84
N THR A 52 -8.53 -15.04 7.64
CA THR A 52 -9.49 -16.12 7.37
C THR A 52 -10.35 -15.77 6.15
N SER A 53 -10.80 -16.78 5.40
CA SER A 53 -11.69 -16.55 4.24
C SER A 53 -12.93 -15.75 4.64
N SER A 54 -13.56 -16.07 5.77
CA SER A 54 -14.70 -15.31 6.28
C SER A 54 -14.37 -13.83 6.54
N PHE A 55 -13.21 -13.53 7.13
CA PHE A 55 -12.81 -12.14 7.33
C PHE A 55 -12.54 -11.43 6.00
N LEU A 56 -11.83 -12.08 5.09
CA LEU A 56 -11.52 -11.53 3.77
C LEU A 56 -12.79 -11.26 2.97
N ASP A 57 -13.74 -12.20 2.95
CA ASP A 57 -14.97 -12.07 2.18
C ASP A 57 -15.91 -11.00 2.77
N ASN A 58 -16.02 -10.92 4.10
CA ASN A 58 -16.98 -10.04 4.76
C ASN A 58 -16.45 -8.62 5.02
N HIS A 59 -15.13 -8.42 5.06
CA HIS A 59 -14.55 -7.10 5.34
C HIS A 59 -13.66 -6.59 4.21
N VAL A 60 -12.72 -7.41 3.74
CA VAL A 60 -11.74 -6.98 2.72
C VAL A 60 -12.37 -6.90 1.33
N GLY A 61 -13.22 -7.85 0.97
CA GLY A 61 -13.96 -7.87 -0.28
C GLY A 61 -14.76 -6.58 -0.50
N PRO A 62 -15.62 -6.18 0.45
CA PRO A 62 -16.33 -4.90 0.39
C PRO A 62 -15.41 -3.69 0.30
N ALA A 63 -14.31 -3.64 1.06
CA ALA A 63 -13.33 -2.56 0.99
C ALA A 63 -12.70 -2.44 -0.41
N VAL A 64 -12.28 -3.57 -0.99
CA VAL A 64 -11.73 -3.65 -2.35
C VAL A 64 -12.76 -3.21 -3.38
N LEU A 65 -14.01 -3.67 -3.27
CA LEU A 65 -15.08 -3.29 -4.19
C LEU A 65 -15.35 -1.79 -4.12
N ASN A 66 -15.51 -1.23 -2.92
CA ASN A 66 -15.79 0.19 -2.73
C ASN A 66 -14.67 1.07 -3.31
N LYS A 67 -13.40 0.74 -3.00
CA LYS A 67 -12.25 1.47 -3.55
C LYS A 67 -12.05 1.24 -5.04
N GLY A 68 -12.41 0.06 -5.54
CA GLY A 68 -12.43 -0.23 -6.97
C GLY A 68 -13.45 0.61 -7.73
N LEU A 69 -14.64 0.84 -7.17
CA LEU A 69 -15.65 1.72 -7.75
C LEU A 69 -15.18 3.19 -7.76
N GLU A 70 -14.58 3.67 -6.67
CA GLU A 70 -13.96 5.01 -6.62
C GLU A 70 -12.84 5.16 -7.67
N LEU A 71 -12.03 4.13 -7.88
CA LEU A 71 -10.98 4.11 -8.90
C LEU A 71 -11.54 4.17 -10.32
N VAL A 72 -12.61 3.40 -10.60
CA VAL A 72 -13.29 3.42 -11.91
C VAL A 72 -13.88 4.80 -12.21
N GLU A 73 -14.51 5.44 -11.21
CA GLU A 73 -15.01 6.81 -11.34
C GLU A 73 -13.87 7.79 -11.64
N LEU A 74 -12.76 7.69 -10.91
CA LEU A 74 -11.58 8.53 -11.15
C LEU A 74 -11.04 8.35 -12.57
N TRP A 75 -10.92 7.12 -13.05
CA TRP A 75 -10.45 6.84 -14.41
C TRP A 75 -11.42 7.33 -15.48
N TRP A 76 -12.73 7.25 -15.24
CA TRP A 76 -13.72 7.83 -16.16
C TRP A 76 -13.55 9.35 -16.27
N LEU A 77 -13.38 10.05 -15.15
CA LEU A 77 -13.10 11.49 -15.13
C LEU A 77 -11.77 11.83 -15.84
N ARG A 78 -10.71 11.08 -15.54
CA ARG A 78 -9.40 11.26 -16.20
C ARG A 78 -9.51 11.05 -17.71
N ALA A 79 -10.17 9.99 -18.15
CA ALA A 79 -10.37 9.70 -19.57
C ALA A 79 -11.15 10.81 -20.29
N LYS A 80 -12.21 11.34 -19.65
CA LYS A 80 -12.98 12.48 -20.17
C LYS A 80 -12.11 13.72 -20.34
N LEU A 81 -11.32 14.08 -19.31
CA LEU A 81 -10.41 15.23 -19.34
C LEU A 81 -9.24 15.03 -20.32
N ALA A 82 -8.78 13.77 -20.47
CA ALA A 82 -7.68 13.41 -21.34
C ALA A 82 -8.05 13.42 -22.83
N ARG A 83 -9.34 13.35 -23.21
CA ARG A 83 -9.78 13.45 -24.62
C ARG A 83 -9.03 12.49 -25.57
N GLY A 84 -8.89 11.23 -25.16
CA GLY A 84 -8.21 10.19 -25.94
C GLY A 84 -6.69 10.15 -25.80
N ARG A 85 -6.09 11.08 -25.05
CA ARG A 85 -4.64 11.12 -24.78
C ARG A 85 -4.25 10.17 -23.64
N PRO A 86 -3.00 9.66 -23.61
CA PRO A 86 -2.53 8.82 -22.51
C PRO A 86 -2.41 9.62 -21.19
N PHE A 87 -2.54 8.93 -20.07
CA PHE A 87 -2.30 9.48 -18.73
C PHE A 87 -1.76 8.39 -17.79
N SER A 88 -1.04 8.79 -16.75
CA SER A 88 -0.50 7.84 -15.76
C SER A 88 -1.58 7.42 -14.75
N VAL A 89 -1.64 6.12 -14.46
CA VAL A 89 -2.52 5.53 -13.44
C VAL A 89 -1.76 5.04 -12.20
N LYS A 90 -0.43 5.22 -12.17
CA LYS A 90 0.43 4.68 -11.10
C LYS A 90 -0.04 5.11 -9.71
N LYS A 91 -0.21 6.43 -9.51
CA LYS A 91 -0.67 6.98 -8.23
C LYS A 91 -2.08 6.56 -7.87
N ASP A 92 -2.95 6.38 -8.87
CA ASP A 92 -4.32 5.95 -8.62
C ASP A 92 -4.34 4.53 -8.02
N LEU A 93 -3.52 3.62 -8.56
CA LEU A 93 -3.36 2.26 -8.04
C LEU A 93 -2.71 2.25 -6.65
N GLU A 94 -1.68 3.06 -6.44
CA GLU A 94 -1.02 3.23 -5.14
C GLU A 94 -2.02 3.73 -4.07
N TYR A 95 -2.80 4.75 -4.38
CA TYR A 95 -3.82 5.32 -3.49
C TYR A 95 -5.01 4.39 -3.27
N THR A 96 -5.38 3.60 -4.28
CA THR A 96 -6.40 2.55 -4.13
C THR A 96 -5.94 1.49 -3.14
N SER A 97 -4.71 0.98 -3.31
CA SER A 97 -4.11 0.00 -2.39
C SER A 97 -4.04 0.54 -0.96
N LEU A 98 -3.54 1.78 -0.80
CA LEU A 98 -3.51 2.46 0.49
C LEU A 98 -4.91 2.58 1.11
N GLY A 99 -5.92 2.97 0.32
CA GLY A 99 -7.30 3.10 0.77
C GLY A 99 -7.90 1.77 1.25
N VAL A 100 -7.64 0.68 0.53
CA VAL A 100 -8.06 -0.68 0.94
C VAL A 100 -7.36 -1.10 2.23
N MET A 101 -6.05 -0.86 2.35
CA MET A 101 -5.29 -1.23 3.56
C MET A 101 -5.70 -0.42 4.78
N LEU A 102 -6.04 0.86 4.60
CA LEU A 102 -6.59 1.71 5.67
C LEU A 102 -7.99 1.25 6.09
N ASP A 103 -8.85 0.86 5.16
CA ASP A 103 -10.17 0.29 5.49
C ASP A 103 -10.03 -1.08 6.18
N PHE A 104 -9.09 -1.92 5.73
CA PHE A 104 -8.74 -3.17 6.42
C PHE A 104 -8.28 -2.94 7.86
N ALA A 105 -7.45 -1.92 8.10
CA ALA A 105 -6.86 -1.65 9.41
C ALA A 105 -7.82 -0.92 10.37
N PHE A 106 -8.57 0.08 9.87
CA PHE A 106 -9.36 1.01 10.69
C PHE A 106 -10.87 0.88 10.49
N GLY A 107 -11.31 0.14 9.47
CA GLY A 107 -12.70 -0.02 9.11
C GLY A 107 -13.28 1.16 8.34
N SER A 108 -14.55 1.02 7.96
CA SER A 108 -15.26 1.91 7.05
C SER A 108 -15.57 3.32 7.59
N ASN A 109 -15.39 3.53 8.90
CA ASN A 109 -15.58 4.84 9.53
C ASN A 109 -14.41 5.81 9.28
N TRP A 110 -13.37 5.36 8.59
CA TRP A 110 -12.22 6.18 8.26
C TRP A 110 -12.57 7.27 7.23
N LYS A 111 -12.43 8.54 7.64
CA LYS A 111 -12.87 9.71 6.84
C LYS A 111 -11.83 10.20 5.81
N HIS A 112 -10.54 9.96 6.06
CA HIS A 112 -9.48 10.50 5.20
C HIS A 112 -9.12 9.51 4.08
N THR A 113 -9.91 9.49 3.02
CA THR A 113 -9.67 8.62 1.87
C THR A 113 -8.60 9.18 0.94
N ALA A 114 -7.84 8.29 0.29
CA ALA A 114 -6.78 8.69 -0.65
C ALA A 114 -7.34 9.09 -2.04
N LEU A 115 -8.44 8.45 -2.48
CA LEU A 115 -9.06 8.68 -3.80
C LEU A 115 -10.15 9.75 -3.80
N GLY A 116 -10.94 9.86 -2.73
CA GLY A 116 -12.09 10.78 -2.66
C GLY A 116 -11.74 12.24 -2.99
N PRO A 117 -10.66 12.81 -2.42
CA PRO A 117 -10.21 14.16 -2.79
C PRO A 117 -9.82 14.29 -4.27
N GLN A 118 -9.27 13.24 -4.89
CA GLN A 118 -8.91 13.23 -6.31
C GLN A 118 -10.15 13.28 -7.20
N VAL A 119 -11.15 12.45 -6.89
CA VAL A 119 -12.44 12.43 -7.60
C VAL A 119 -13.11 13.80 -7.49
N GLN A 120 -13.15 14.38 -6.28
CA GLN A 120 -13.72 15.71 -6.06
C GLN A 120 -13.01 16.80 -6.86
N LEU A 121 -11.68 16.79 -6.91
CA LEU A 121 -10.90 17.74 -7.72
C LEU A 121 -11.26 17.60 -9.21
N LEU A 122 -11.15 16.40 -9.77
CA LEU A 122 -11.35 16.20 -11.21
C LEU A 122 -12.80 16.41 -11.63
N SER A 123 -13.77 16.13 -10.76
CA SER A 123 -15.20 16.37 -11.04
C SER A 123 -15.54 17.85 -11.24
N ARG A 124 -14.72 18.76 -10.69
CA ARG A 124 -14.92 20.22 -10.76
C ARG A 124 -14.16 20.89 -11.89
N LEU A 125 -13.24 20.17 -12.55
CA LEU A 125 -12.45 20.72 -13.65
C LEU A 125 -13.26 20.75 -14.94
N ALA A 126 -13.14 21.85 -15.66
CA ALA A 126 -13.64 21.99 -17.01
C ALA A 126 -12.57 21.52 -18.02
N LEU A 127 -12.97 21.30 -19.28
CA LEU A 127 -12.04 20.82 -20.31
C LEU A 127 -11.01 21.90 -20.69
N GLU A 128 -11.39 23.15 -20.48
CA GLU A 128 -10.63 24.37 -20.76
C GLU A 128 -9.48 24.57 -19.75
N ASP A 129 -9.59 23.98 -18.56
CA ASP A 129 -8.59 24.08 -17.49
C ASP A 129 -7.36 23.18 -17.73
N ILE A 130 -7.41 22.31 -18.74
CA ILE A 130 -6.35 21.34 -19.04
C ILE A 130 -5.54 21.83 -20.25
N ASP A 131 -4.33 22.32 -19.97
CA ASP A 131 -3.37 22.70 -21.01
C ASP A 131 -3.06 21.51 -21.93
N ILE A 132 -3.13 21.76 -23.24
CA ILE A 132 -2.92 20.74 -24.27
C ILE A 132 -1.69 21.15 -25.07
N LYS A 133 -0.65 20.30 -25.03
CA LYS A 133 0.52 20.48 -25.87
C LYS A 133 0.35 19.77 -27.21
N THR A 134 0.23 18.44 -27.20
CA THR A 134 0.02 17.61 -28.40
C THR A 134 -0.95 16.46 -28.13
N VAL A 135 -1.33 15.73 -29.20
CA VAL A 135 -2.26 14.59 -29.13
C VAL A 135 -1.62 13.34 -28.53
N ASP A 136 -0.31 13.16 -28.68
CA ASP A 136 0.39 11.97 -28.19
C ASP A 136 1.06 12.16 -26.82
N ASP A 137 1.19 13.41 -26.37
CA ASP A 137 1.79 13.70 -25.06
C ASP A 137 0.89 13.25 -23.90
N PRO A 138 1.47 12.60 -22.87
CA PRO A 138 0.75 12.26 -21.66
C PRO A 138 0.16 13.50 -20.97
N VAL A 139 -1.12 13.43 -20.64
CA VAL A 139 -1.80 14.51 -19.92
C VAL A 139 -1.41 14.45 -18.45
N SER A 140 -0.87 15.55 -17.95
CA SER A 140 -0.67 15.76 -16.52
C SER A 140 -1.93 16.39 -15.94
N LEU A 141 -2.70 15.60 -15.18
CA LEU A 141 -3.86 16.08 -14.45
C LEU A 141 -3.44 16.46 -13.02
N PRO A 142 -4.01 17.54 -12.44
CA PRO A 142 -3.67 17.95 -11.09
C PRO A 142 -4.05 16.85 -10.09
N THR A 143 -3.28 16.75 -9.01
CA THR A 143 -3.45 15.75 -7.95
C THR A 143 -3.50 16.46 -6.61
N VAL A 144 -4.40 16.03 -5.72
CA VAL A 144 -4.48 16.53 -4.35
C VAL A 144 -3.43 15.82 -3.48
N PRO A 145 -2.66 16.52 -2.64
CA PRO A 145 -1.83 15.88 -1.63
C PRO A 145 -2.66 15.00 -0.69
N LEU A 146 -2.09 13.91 -0.19
CA LEU A 146 -2.72 13.12 0.87
C LEU A 146 -2.79 13.93 2.16
N ALA A 147 -3.82 13.66 2.99
CA ALA A 147 -3.85 14.17 4.35
C ALA A 147 -2.66 13.62 5.16
N ASP A 148 -2.27 14.31 6.24
CA ASP A 148 -1.05 14.02 7.00
C ASP A 148 -0.91 12.55 7.41
N PHE A 149 -1.98 11.94 7.93
CA PHE A 149 -1.94 10.55 8.37
C PHE A 149 -1.84 9.54 7.20
N PRO A 150 -2.71 9.55 6.17
CA PRO A 150 -2.49 8.70 5.00
C PRO A 150 -1.12 8.91 4.33
N ASN A 151 -0.60 10.15 4.33
CA ASN A 151 0.72 10.44 3.78
C ASN A 151 1.83 9.76 4.60
N SER A 152 1.77 9.82 5.93
CA SER A 152 2.78 9.15 6.77
C SER A 152 2.76 7.62 6.60
N VAL A 153 1.57 7.03 6.44
CA VAL A 153 1.43 5.59 6.13
C VAL A 153 1.94 5.26 4.73
N TYR A 154 1.71 6.15 3.75
CA TYR A 154 2.20 6.00 2.38
C TYR A 154 3.73 6.05 2.28
N GLU A 155 4.38 6.90 3.07
CA GLU A 155 5.84 7.06 3.09
C GLU A 155 6.56 6.02 3.96
N ALA A 156 5.86 5.39 4.91
CA ALA A 156 6.45 4.42 5.83
C ALA A 156 7.24 3.28 5.16
N PRO A 157 6.78 2.67 4.03
CA PRO A 157 7.56 1.65 3.34
C PRO A 157 8.93 2.15 2.84
N GLU A 158 9.03 3.39 2.39
CA GLU A 158 10.30 3.98 1.93
C GLU A 158 11.28 4.15 3.09
N VAL A 159 10.78 4.53 4.27
CA VAL A 159 11.59 4.61 5.49
C VAL A 159 12.11 3.22 5.87
N VAL A 160 11.24 2.21 5.86
CA VAL A 160 11.62 0.82 6.15
C VAL A 160 12.65 0.31 5.13
N GLU A 161 12.46 0.58 3.85
CA GLU A 161 13.40 0.19 2.80
C GLU A 161 14.79 0.80 3.02
N LYS A 162 14.85 2.09 3.37
CA LYS A 162 16.11 2.77 3.69
C LYS A 162 16.81 2.13 4.89
N THR A 163 16.05 1.76 5.93
CA THR A 163 16.60 1.09 7.12
C THR A 163 17.13 -0.31 6.80
N ILE A 164 16.39 -1.12 6.03
CA ILE A 164 16.80 -2.47 5.64
C ILE A 164 18.06 -2.44 4.78
N ASN A 165 18.19 -1.46 3.89
CA ASN A 165 19.33 -1.35 2.97
C ASN A 165 20.56 -0.64 3.60
N ALA A 166 20.48 -0.18 4.84
CA ALA A 166 21.59 0.47 5.51
C ALA A 166 22.73 -0.52 5.81
N LEU A 167 23.98 -0.06 5.69
CA LEU A 167 25.17 -0.84 6.05
C LEU A 167 25.16 -1.26 7.54
N MET A 168 24.55 -0.45 8.40
CA MET A 168 24.43 -0.70 9.83
C MET A 168 23.03 -0.29 10.32
N PRO A 169 21.99 -1.13 10.10
CA PRO A 169 20.59 -0.78 10.43
C PRO A 169 20.39 -0.37 11.89
N LYS A 170 21.10 -1.01 12.83
CA LYS A 170 21.05 -0.68 14.27
C LYS A 170 21.50 0.73 14.61
N LEU A 171 22.38 1.33 13.82
CA LEU A 171 22.81 2.73 13.99
C LEU A 171 21.84 3.73 13.35
N GLN A 172 20.83 3.26 12.62
CA GLN A 172 19.74 4.09 12.13
C GLN A 172 18.48 3.99 12.99
N THR A 173 18.35 2.97 13.84
CA THR A 173 17.19 2.78 14.72
C THR A 173 17.44 3.20 16.18
N TRP A 174 18.67 3.57 16.56
CA TRP A 174 19.05 3.90 17.95
C TRP A 174 18.45 5.19 18.54
N TRP A 175 17.88 6.09 17.73
CA TRP A 175 17.24 7.34 18.19
C TRP A 175 15.71 7.23 18.28
N TRP A 176 15.17 6.01 18.12
CA TRP A 176 13.76 5.69 18.29
C TRP A 176 13.54 4.94 19.61
#